data_AF-A0A7X9MK32-F1
#
_entry.id   AF-A0A7X9MK32-F1
#
_cell.length_a   1.000
_cell.length_b   1.000
_cell.length_c   1.000
_cell.angle_alpha   90.00
_cell.angle_beta   90.00
_cell.angle_gamma   90.00
#
_symmetry.space_group_name_H-M   'P 1'
#
loop_
_entity.id
_entity.type
_entity.pdbx_description
1 polymer ?
#
loop_
_entity_poly.entity_id
_entity_poly.type
_entity_poly.pdbx_seq_one_letter_code
_entity_poly.pdbx_strand_id
1 'polypeptide(L)'
;MPTVTSPLSMLSGVMGIRAVATALVLAVALAGCSSTDTGAGPGQLDPTTSPPAPSEQSQIYSAALHHLILVDNPFATAPTPVGYVYLVDGPASRSSEMLIVADGLQFDADLKNEITAQAVDLPPVEFVAEPQLRARSARLGLTGVDNDGVIVGLAPVERQDDGTVHVGAGLWCGIDCGLGLTYVLDHADGQWAVTGTTGPVSIS
;
A
#
# COMPACT_ATOMS: atom_id res chain seq x y z
N MET A 1 -52.11 0.29 15.79
CA MET A 1 -52.42 1.58 15.16
C MET A 1 -52.40 2.63 16.26
N PRO A 2 -51.35 3.47 16.29
CA PRO A 2 -51.54 4.84 15.80
C PRO A 2 -50.46 5.27 14.82
N THR A 3 -50.93 6.04 13.84
CA THR A 3 -50.19 6.70 12.77
C THR A 3 -49.51 7.94 13.33
N VAL A 4 -48.19 8.05 13.18
CA VAL A 4 -47.47 9.31 13.39
C VAL A 4 -46.74 9.64 12.10
N THR A 5 -47.28 10.64 11.41
CA THR A 5 -46.77 11.26 10.20
C THR A 5 -46.06 12.55 10.62
N SER A 6 -44.79 12.73 10.23
CA SER A 6 -44.11 14.04 10.24
C SER A 6 -42.80 13.99 9.43
N PRO A 7 -42.32 15.14 8.93
CA PRO A 7 -42.07 15.30 7.50
C PRO A 7 -40.59 15.27 7.08
N LEU A 8 -40.40 15.06 5.78
CA LEU A 8 -39.18 15.33 5.03
C LEU A 8 -38.65 16.75 5.32
N SER A 9 -37.41 16.84 5.78
CA SER A 9 -36.57 18.02 5.60
C SER A 9 -35.56 17.74 4.50
N MET A 10 -35.90 18.19 3.29
CA MET A 10 -34.94 18.40 2.21
C MET A 10 -34.10 19.63 2.56
N LEU A 11 -32.80 19.44 2.76
CA LEU A 11 -31.83 20.52 2.73
C LEU A 11 -30.98 20.34 1.46
N SER A 12 -31.43 21.00 0.40
CA SER A 12 -30.64 21.29 -0.80
C SER A 12 -29.45 22.16 -0.42
N GLY A 13 -28.25 21.59 -0.45
CA GLY A 13 -26.99 22.33 -0.43
C GLY A 13 -26.41 22.39 -1.84
N VAL A 14 -26.77 23.43 -2.60
CA VAL A 14 -26.05 23.83 -3.82
C VAL A 14 -25.00 24.85 -3.40
N MET A 15 -23.73 24.48 -3.44
CA MET A 15 -22.60 25.40 -3.31
C MET A 15 -21.37 24.63 -3.80
N GLY A 16 -20.60 25.02 -4.80
CA GLY A 16 -20.53 26.22 -5.61
C GLY A 16 -19.14 26.12 -6.25
N ILE A 17 -19.10 25.76 -7.53
CA ILE A 17 -17.87 25.55 -8.29
C ILE A 17 -17.05 26.86 -8.28
N ARG A 18 -15.83 26.81 -7.73
CA ARG A 18 -14.81 27.83 -7.96
C ARG A 18 -13.57 27.14 -8.51
N ALA A 19 -13.56 27.02 -9.84
CA ALA A 19 -12.35 26.77 -10.60
C ALA A 19 -11.45 28.00 -10.50
N VAL A 20 -10.23 27.82 -10.02
CA VAL A 20 -9.16 28.82 -10.17
C VAL A 20 -8.06 28.15 -10.95
N ALA A 21 -8.10 28.37 -12.26
CA ALA A 21 -7.02 28.03 -13.18
C ALA A 21 -5.99 29.16 -13.14
N THR A 22 -4.77 28.86 -12.72
CA THR A 22 -3.63 29.76 -12.89
C THR A 22 -2.50 28.98 -13.54
N ALA A 23 -2.43 29.10 -14.87
CA ALA A 23 -1.33 28.63 -15.69
C ALA A 23 -0.14 29.59 -15.53
N LEU A 24 1.05 29.07 -15.29
CA LEU A 24 2.29 29.83 -15.31
C LEU A 24 3.30 29.09 -16.19
N VAL A 25 3.40 29.55 -17.44
CA VAL A 25 4.39 29.12 -18.42
C VAL A 25 5.67 29.92 -18.15
N LEU A 26 6.76 29.24 -17.80
CA LEU A 26 8.11 29.79 -17.91
C LEU A 26 8.91 28.96 -18.92
N ALA A 27 9.07 29.50 -20.11
CA ALA A 27 10.07 29.08 -21.07
C ALA A 27 11.37 29.84 -20.76
N VAL A 28 12.44 29.11 -20.43
CA VAL A 28 13.80 29.67 -20.39
C VAL A 28 14.61 28.91 -21.43
N ALA A 29 14.88 29.60 -22.54
CA ALA A 29 15.90 29.22 -23.50
C ALA A 29 17.22 29.85 -23.08
N LEU A 30 18.25 29.04 -22.83
CA LEU A 30 19.64 29.51 -22.77
C LEU A 30 20.58 28.54 -23.49
N ALA A 31 21.07 29.04 -24.62
CA ALA A 31 22.40 28.96 -25.22
C ALA A 31 23.31 27.74 -24.90
N GLY A 32 23.80 27.14 -25.99
CA GLY A 32 24.89 26.18 -25.96
C GLY A 32 26.26 26.81 -25.69
N CYS A 33 27.16 25.96 -25.18
CA CYS A 33 28.60 26.09 -25.35
C CYS A 33 29.14 24.73 -25.81
N SER A 34 29.71 24.71 -27.01
CA SER A 34 30.60 23.66 -27.46
C SER A 34 31.97 23.85 -26.80
N SER A 35 32.47 22.82 -26.12
CA SER A 35 33.89 22.72 -25.79
C SER A 35 34.35 21.31 -26.12
N THR A 36 35.06 21.19 -27.23
CA THR A 36 35.92 20.05 -27.53
C THR A 36 37.14 20.19 -26.64
N ASP A 37 37.31 19.30 -25.66
CA ASP A 37 38.59 19.15 -25.00
C ASP A 37 39.00 17.67 -24.97
N THR A 38 40.12 17.42 -25.65
CA THR A 38 40.74 16.12 -25.82
C THR A 38 41.73 15.96 -24.68
N GLY A 39 41.31 15.32 -23.59
CA GLY A 39 42.16 15.02 -22.44
C GLY A 39 42.06 13.54 -22.04
N ALA A 40 43.03 12.74 -22.48
CA ALA A 40 43.25 11.40 -21.95
C ALA A 40 43.86 11.50 -20.54
N GLY A 41 43.12 11.05 -19.52
CA GLY A 41 43.56 10.94 -18.12
C GLY A 41 42.60 10.06 -17.32
N PRO A 42 43.07 9.20 -16.39
CA PRO A 42 42.36 8.01 -15.95
C PRO A 42 41.33 8.30 -14.85
N GLY A 43 40.21 7.57 -14.89
CA GLY A 43 39.30 7.43 -13.74
C GLY A 43 38.26 8.54 -13.63
N GLN A 44 37.38 8.65 -14.63
CA GLN A 44 36.10 9.29 -14.43
C GLN A 44 35.30 8.40 -13.47
N LEU A 45 35.28 8.78 -12.20
CA LEU A 45 34.34 8.24 -11.22
C LEU A 45 32.94 8.64 -11.69
N ASP A 46 32.16 7.66 -12.13
CA ASP A 46 30.79 7.85 -12.60
C ASP A 46 30.00 8.66 -11.55
N PRO A 47 29.36 9.76 -11.96
CA PRO A 47 28.59 10.57 -11.05
C PRO A 47 27.32 9.81 -10.67
N THR A 48 27.24 9.41 -9.40
CA THR A 48 26.00 9.23 -8.63
C THR A 48 24.82 8.73 -9.46
N THR A 49 24.84 7.46 -9.83
CA THR A 49 23.65 6.79 -10.37
C THR A 49 22.58 6.87 -9.28
N SER A 50 21.54 7.69 -9.49
CA SER A 50 20.35 7.63 -8.63
C SER A 50 19.87 6.19 -8.61
N PRO A 51 19.41 5.68 -7.46
CA PRO A 51 18.78 4.37 -7.42
C PRO A 51 17.73 4.26 -8.53
N PRO A 52 17.65 3.11 -9.21
CA PRO A 52 16.59 2.91 -10.20
C PRO A 52 15.23 3.18 -9.55
N ALA A 53 14.29 3.70 -10.34
CA ALA A 53 12.92 3.89 -9.87
C ALA A 53 12.34 2.54 -9.43
N PRO A 54 11.53 2.49 -8.35
CA PRO A 54 10.92 1.25 -7.90
C PRO A 54 10.08 0.60 -8.99
N SER A 55 10.06 -0.73 -9.03
CA SER A 55 9.15 -1.46 -9.91
C SER A 55 7.69 -1.09 -9.66
N GLU A 56 6.87 -1.19 -10.70
CA GLU A 56 5.43 -0.95 -10.57
C GLU A 56 4.77 -1.89 -9.54
N GLN A 57 5.22 -3.14 -9.49
CA GLN A 57 4.71 -4.14 -8.54
C GLN A 57 4.99 -3.75 -7.09
N SER A 58 6.20 -3.24 -6.79
CA SER A 58 6.52 -2.78 -5.43
C SER A 58 5.70 -1.56 -5.04
N GLN A 59 5.42 -0.66 -5.97
CA GLN A 59 4.57 0.51 -5.73
C GLN A 59 3.12 0.10 -5.42
N ILE A 60 2.54 -0.83 -6.19
CA ILE A 60 1.19 -1.35 -5.98
C ILE A 60 1.07 -2.04 -4.60
N TYR A 61 1.99 -2.97 -4.30
CA TYR A 61 1.98 -3.68 -3.02
C TYR A 61 2.22 -2.73 -1.84
N SER A 62 3.10 -1.74 -2.01
CA SER A 62 3.32 -0.71 -0.99
C SER A 62 2.04 0.08 -0.78
N ALA A 63 1.38 0.60 -1.82
CA ALA A 63 0.14 1.36 -1.68
C ALA A 63 -0.96 0.57 -0.95
N ALA A 64 -1.15 -0.71 -1.30
CA ALA A 64 -2.08 -1.59 -0.61
C ALA A 64 -1.70 -1.82 0.86
N LEU A 65 -0.42 -2.06 1.15
CA LEU A 65 0.08 -2.27 2.50
C LEU A 65 -0.10 -1.02 3.38
N HIS A 66 0.22 0.16 2.86
CA HIS A 66 0.03 1.42 3.58
C HIS A 66 -1.43 1.66 3.91
N HIS A 67 -2.33 1.47 2.93
CA HIS A 67 -3.75 1.66 3.15
C HIS A 67 -4.31 0.70 4.20
N LEU A 68 -3.91 -0.58 4.14
CA LEU A 68 -4.32 -1.58 5.11
C LEU A 68 -3.87 -1.24 6.53
N ILE A 69 -2.60 -0.83 6.70
CA ILE A 69 -2.01 -0.59 8.02
C ILE A 69 -2.43 0.75 8.62
N LEU A 70 -2.54 1.80 7.79
CA LEU A 70 -2.77 3.17 8.28
C LEU A 70 -4.24 3.60 8.23
N VAL A 71 -5.06 3.02 7.35
CA VAL A 71 -6.45 3.44 7.14
C VAL A 71 -7.43 2.37 7.63
N ASP A 72 -7.36 1.15 7.09
CA ASP A 72 -8.39 0.13 7.31
C ASP A 72 -8.13 -0.80 8.51
N ASN A 73 -7.03 -0.61 9.24
CA ASN A 73 -6.63 -1.51 10.31
C ASN A 73 -7.74 -1.67 11.39
N PRO A 74 -7.85 -2.84 12.04
CA PRO A 74 -8.95 -3.15 12.96
C PRO A 74 -8.82 -2.47 14.34
N PHE A 75 -7.79 -1.66 14.60
CA PHE A 75 -7.50 -1.11 15.93
C PHE A 75 -8.25 0.19 16.25
N ALA A 76 -9.07 0.71 15.33
CA ALA A 76 -9.95 1.88 15.49
C ALA A 76 -9.28 3.13 16.12
N THR A 77 -7.95 3.25 16.02
CA THR A 77 -7.12 4.27 16.66
C THR A 77 -5.99 4.70 15.74
N ALA A 78 -5.71 6.01 15.72
CA ALA A 78 -4.61 6.60 14.95
C ALA A 78 -3.65 7.38 15.88
N PRO A 79 -2.32 7.19 15.76
CA PRO A 79 -1.66 6.23 14.87
C PRO A 79 -1.95 4.79 15.28
N THR A 80 -1.86 3.85 14.33
CA THR A 80 -2.07 2.43 14.58
C THR A 80 -1.12 1.94 15.68
N PRO A 81 -1.61 1.20 16.70
CA PRO A 81 -0.78 0.72 17.80
C PRO A 81 0.10 -0.50 17.42
N VAL A 82 0.09 -0.91 16.16
CA VAL A 82 0.87 -2.04 15.64
C VAL A 82 2.37 -1.79 15.78
N GLY A 83 3.06 -2.71 16.45
CA GLY A 83 4.51 -2.62 16.66
C GLY A 83 5.37 -3.17 15.53
N TYR A 84 4.81 -4.01 14.66
CA TYR A 84 5.54 -4.74 13.62
C TYR A 84 4.62 -5.27 12.52
N VAL A 85 5.13 -5.41 11.30
CA VAL A 85 4.41 -6.01 10.17
C VAL A 85 5.17 -7.21 9.63
N TYR A 86 4.59 -8.41 9.76
CA TYR A 86 5.09 -9.62 9.15
C TYR A 86 4.39 -9.85 7.81
N LEU A 87 5.01 -9.42 6.72
CA LEU A 87 4.48 -9.59 5.37
C LEU A 87 4.83 -10.99 4.85
N VAL A 88 3.85 -11.72 4.32
CA VAL A 88 4.10 -13.02 3.71
C VAL A 88 5.07 -12.87 2.53
N ASP A 89 6.12 -13.70 2.50
CA ASP A 89 7.16 -13.69 1.47
C ASP A 89 6.69 -14.44 0.22
N GLY A 90 5.88 -13.77 -0.59
CA GLY A 90 5.30 -14.29 -1.82
C GLY A 90 3.82 -13.98 -1.94
N PRO A 91 3.20 -14.23 -3.11
CA PRO A 91 1.76 -14.06 -3.27
C PRO A 91 0.99 -14.97 -2.31
N ALA A 92 -0.05 -14.42 -1.72
CA ALA A 92 -1.00 -15.11 -0.85
C ALA A 92 -2.41 -14.89 -1.41
N SER A 93 -2.77 -15.69 -2.43
CA SER A 93 -3.92 -15.40 -3.31
C SER A 93 -5.27 -15.35 -2.59
N ARG A 94 -5.38 -15.96 -1.42
CA ARG A 94 -6.61 -16.00 -0.61
C ARG A 94 -6.63 -15.00 0.56
N SER A 95 -5.77 -13.99 0.53
CA SER A 95 -5.66 -13.02 1.63
C SER A 95 -6.95 -12.23 1.87
N SER A 96 -7.73 -11.91 0.83
CA SER A 96 -9.03 -11.24 0.98
C SER A 96 -10.10 -12.08 1.68
N GLU A 97 -9.92 -13.40 1.70
CA GLU A 97 -10.74 -14.37 2.43
C GLU A 97 -10.20 -14.63 3.85
N MET A 98 -9.24 -13.82 4.31
CA MET A 98 -8.54 -13.98 5.59
C MET A 98 -7.71 -15.26 5.70
N LEU A 99 -7.39 -15.90 4.57
CA LEU A 99 -6.50 -17.05 4.51
C LEU A 99 -5.12 -16.61 4.06
N ILE A 100 -4.31 -16.20 5.04
CA ILE A 100 -2.99 -15.60 4.83
C ILE A 100 -1.92 -16.70 4.79
N VAL A 101 -1.74 -17.30 3.61
CA VAL A 101 -0.73 -18.33 3.35
C VAL A 101 -0.10 -18.07 1.99
N ALA A 102 1.23 -18.17 1.90
CA ALA A 102 1.93 -18.09 0.62
C ALA A 102 1.53 -19.27 -0.28
N ASP A 103 1.15 -18.98 -1.53
CA ASP A 103 0.81 -19.98 -2.54
C ASP A 103 1.57 -19.81 -3.86
N GLY A 104 2.53 -18.87 -3.90
CA GLY A 104 3.43 -18.65 -5.02
C GLY A 104 4.91 -18.77 -4.66
N LEU A 105 5.77 -18.45 -5.64
CA LEU A 105 7.19 -18.27 -5.38
C LEU A 105 7.41 -17.10 -4.43
N GLN A 106 8.45 -17.20 -3.61
CA GLN A 106 8.89 -16.09 -2.78
C GLN A 106 9.23 -14.88 -3.65
N PHE A 107 9.02 -13.70 -3.10
CA PHE A 107 9.46 -12.48 -3.76
C PHE A 107 10.98 -12.52 -3.92
N ASP A 108 11.49 -11.97 -5.01
CA ASP A 108 12.92 -11.76 -5.15
C ASP A 108 13.42 -10.67 -4.19
N ALA A 109 14.75 -10.57 -4.07
CA ALA A 109 15.36 -9.63 -3.15
C ALA A 109 15.10 -8.17 -3.54
N ASP A 110 15.02 -7.86 -4.84
CA ASP A 110 14.85 -6.50 -5.32
C ASP A 110 13.45 -6.00 -4.95
N LEU A 111 12.41 -6.80 -5.21
CA LEU A 111 11.03 -6.49 -4.83
C LEU A 111 10.90 -6.28 -3.30
N LYS A 112 11.52 -7.14 -2.49
CA LYS A 112 11.51 -7.00 -1.02
C LYS A 112 12.17 -5.71 -0.57
N ASN A 113 13.33 -5.38 -1.16
CA ASN A 113 14.06 -4.16 -0.84
C ASN A 113 13.27 -2.91 -1.26
N GLU A 114 12.62 -2.93 -2.42
CA GLU A 114 11.81 -1.81 -2.91
C GLU A 114 10.57 -1.57 -2.04
N ILE A 115 9.85 -2.63 -1.63
CA ILE A 115 8.70 -2.50 -0.72
C ILE A 115 9.17 -1.96 0.63
N THR A 116 10.28 -2.48 1.16
CA THR A 116 10.85 -2.02 2.44
C THR A 116 11.27 -0.54 2.37
N ALA A 117 11.88 -0.12 1.27
CA ALA A 117 12.29 1.27 1.05
C ALA A 117 11.10 2.23 0.95
N GLN A 118 9.93 1.74 0.54
CA GLN A 118 8.70 2.51 0.46
C GLN A 118 7.91 2.54 1.78
N ALA A 119 8.18 1.63 2.73
CA ALA A 119 7.45 1.46 3.99
C ALA A 119 7.95 2.33 5.17
N VAL A 120 8.55 3.49 4.89
CA VAL A 120 9.27 4.31 5.89
C VAL A 120 8.38 4.92 6.98
N ASP A 121 7.08 5.06 6.73
CA ASP A 121 6.06 5.57 7.64
C ASP A 121 5.20 4.43 8.26
N LEU A 122 5.54 3.18 7.97
CA LEU A 122 4.94 1.99 8.59
C LEU A 122 5.77 1.51 9.79
N PRO A 123 5.17 0.70 10.70
CA PRO A 123 5.94 -0.14 11.60
C PRO A 123 6.94 -1.01 10.81
N PRO A 124 8.04 -1.48 11.43
CA PRO A 124 9.04 -2.26 10.71
C PRO A 124 8.43 -3.47 10.02
N VAL A 125 8.79 -3.65 8.74
CA VAL A 125 8.30 -4.73 7.88
C VAL A 125 9.34 -5.85 7.81
N GLU A 126 8.92 -7.10 8.04
CA GLU A 126 9.73 -8.30 7.83
C GLU A 126 8.99 -9.28 6.92
N PHE A 127 9.68 -9.77 5.90
CA PHE A 127 9.17 -10.81 5.02
C PHE A 127 9.31 -12.19 5.67
N VAL A 128 8.23 -12.96 5.72
CA VAL A 128 8.20 -14.28 6.37
C VAL A 128 7.65 -15.36 5.45
N ALA A 129 8.41 -16.45 5.30
CA ALA A 129 7.96 -17.63 4.55
C ALA A 129 6.92 -18.46 5.32
N GLU A 130 7.02 -18.48 6.64
CA GLU A 130 6.16 -19.24 7.55
C GLU A 130 5.46 -18.30 8.54
N PRO A 131 4.41 -17.57 8.10
CA PRO A 131 3.74 -16.57 8.94
C PRO A 131 3.22 -17.14 10.26
N GLN A 132 2.77 -18.40 10.28
CA GLN A 132 2.30 -19.10 11.47
C GLN A 132 3.34 -19.19 12.59
N LEU A 133 4.64 -19.14 12.27
CA LEU A 133 5.70 -19.15 13.27
C LEU A 133 5.80 -17.82 14.04
N ARG A 134 5.13 -16.77 13.57
CA ARG A 134 4.99 -15.48 14.27
C ARG A 134 3.72 -15.38 15.10
N ALA A 135 2.79 -16.31 14.90
CA ALA A 135 1.59 -16.40 15.72
C ALA A 135 1.95 -16.86 17.15
N ARG A 136 1.41 -16.16 18.13
CA ARG A 136 1.57 -16.37 19.57
C ARG A 136 0.23 -16.25 20.26
N SER A 137 -0.74 -17.09 19.89
CA SER A 137 -2.11 -17.01 20.41
C SER A 137 -2.22 -17.15 21.94
N ALA A 138 -1.18 -17.65 22.62
CA ALA A 138 -1.11 -17.77 24.08
C ALA A 138 -0.36 -16.61 24.78
N ARG A 139 0.17 -15.63 24.03
CA ARG A 139 0.91 -14.50 24.58
C ARG A 139 -0.06 -13.43 25.09
N LEU A 140 0.32 -12.78 26.19
CA LEU A 140 -0.29 -11.54 26.66
C LEU A 140 0.35 -10.37 25.89
N GLY A 141 -0.44 -9.63 25.13
CA GLY A 141 -0.01 -8.53 24.26
C GLY A 141 -1.22 -7.86 23.61
N LEU A 142 -1.00 -6.81 22.82
CA LEU A 142 -2.08 -6.18 22.06
C LEU A 142 -2.58 -7.10 20.95
N THR A 143 -1.67 -7.87 20.36
CA THR A 143 -1.96 -8.80 19.28
C THR A 143 -1.50 -10.21 19.67
N GLY A 144 -2.09 -11.22 19.04
CA GLY A 144 -1.67 -12.62 19.13
C GLY A 144 -0.45 -12.93 18.24
N VAL A 145 0.42 -11.95 17.99
CA VAL A 145 1.57 -12.01 17.07
C VAL A 145 2.82 -11.52 17.81
N ASP A 146 4.00 -12.01 17.44
CA ASP A 146 5.27 -11.48 17.95
C ASP A 146 5.35 -9.93 17.81
N ASN A 147 6.05 -9.28 18.75
CA ASN A 147 6.30 -7.83 18.76
C ASN A 147 5.04 -6.94 18.72
N ASP A 148 3.90 -7.43 19.23
CA ASP A 148 2.60 -6.74 19.10
C ASP A 148 2.30 -6.37 17.63
N GLY A 149 2.74 -7.25 16.73
CA GLY A 149 2.68 -7.07 15.29
C GLY A 149 1.41 -7.59 14.65
N VAL A 150 1.41 -7.60 13.33
CA VAL A 150 0.36 -8.19 12.50
C VAL A 150 0.99 -9.07 11.42
N ILE A 151 0.25 -10.08 10.97
CA ILE A 151 0.60 -10.87 9.79
C ILE A 151 -0.21 -10.32 8.62
N VAL A 152 0.46 -10.01 7.50
CA VAL A 152 -0.18 -9.47 6.30
C VAL A 152 0.09 -10.38 5.11
N GLY A 153 -0.95 -10.67 4.33
CA GLY A 153 -0.85 -11.31 3.02
C GLY A 153 -1.34 -10.38 1.91
N LEU A 154 -0.67 -10.44 0.76
CA LEU A 154 -1.08 -9.75 -0.46
C LEU A 154 -1.23 -10.78 -1.59
N ALA A 155 -2.38 -10.77 -2.25
CA ALA A 155 -2.65 -11.59 -3.42
C ALA A 155 -1.86 -11.07 -4.65
N PRO A 156 -1.70 -11.88 -5.71
CA PRO A 156 -1.13 -11.41 -6.97
C PRO A 156 -1.81 -10.14 -7.48
N VAL A 157 -1.05 -9.30 -8.19
CA VAL A 157 -1.54 -8.11 -8.88
C VAL A 157 -2.44 -8.53 -10.06
N GLU A 158 -3.71 -8.14 -10.03
CA GLU A 158 -4.68 -8.43 -11.08
C GLU A 158 -5.05 -7.16 -11.86
N ARG A 159 -4.54 -7.01 -13.08
CA ARG A 159 -4.88 -5.87 -13.95
C ARG A 159 -6.28 -6.01 -14.53
N GLN A 160 -7.00 -4.90 -14.57
CA GLN A 160 -8.33 -4.80 -15.16
C GLN A 160 -8.30 -4.12 -16.53
N ASP A 161 -9.36 -4.32 -17.32
CA ASP A 161 -9.47 -3.76 -18.68
C ASP A 161 -9.57 -2.22 -18.69
N ASP A 162 -10.01 -1.62 -17.58
CA ASP A 162 -10.13 -0.15 -17.42
C ASP A 162 -8.83 0.53 -16.96
N GLY A 163 -7.76 -0.25 -16.77
CA GLY A 163 -6.45 0.24 -16.32
C GLY A 163 -6.27 0.23 -14.81
N THR A 164 -7.32 -0.06 -14.02
CA THR A 164 -7.18 -0.26 -12.59
C THR A 164 -6.50 -1.59 -12.27
N VAL A 165 -6.05 -1.71 -11.02
CA VAL A 165 -5.44 -2.92 -10.48
C VAL A 165 -6.22 -3.39 -9.26
N HIS A 166 -6.46 -4.68 -9.17
CA HIS A 166 -6.99 -5.33 -7.98
C HIS A 166 -5.89 -6.05 -7.22
N VAL A 167 -5.88 -5.89 -5.89
CA VAL A 167 -5.01 -6.65 -4.98
C VAL A 167 -5.83 -7.09 -3.77
N GLY A 168 -5.98 -8.40 -3.60
CA GLY A 168 -6.49 -8.99 -2.37
C GLY A 168 -5.51 -8.74 -1.22
N ALA A 169 -6.00 -8.28 -0.07
CA ALA A 169 -5.20 -8.00 1.11
C ALA A 169 -5.85 -8.64 2.33
N GLY A 170 -5.01 -9.17 3.22
CA GLY A 170 -5.43 -9.81 4.45
C GLY A 170 -4.52 -9.41 5.59
N LEU A 171 -5.11 -9.14 6.76
CA LEU A 171 -4.43 -8.83 8.00
C LEU A 171 -4.94 -9.76 9.10
N TRP A 172 -4.03 -10.32 9.88
CA TRP A 172 -4.36 -11.08 11.08
C TRP A 172 -3.55 -10.58 12.28
N CYS A 173 -4.24 -10.35 13.39
CA CYS A 173 -3.70 -9.79 14.63
C CYS A 173 -3.99 -10.67 15.87
N GLY A 174 -4.46 -11.91 15.70
CA GLY A 174 -4.79 -12.81 16.80
C GLY A 174 -6.24 -13.29 16.75
N ILE A 175 -6.54 -14.35 17.51
CA ILE A 175 -7.84 -15.02 17.73
C ILE A 175 -9.04 -14.43 16.97
N ASP A 176 -9.59 -13.30 17.46
CA ASP A 176 -10.79 -12.64 16.91
C ASP A 176 -10.45 -11.27 16.28
N CYS A 177 -9.29 -11.18 15.63
CA CYS A 177 -8.76 -9.94 15.07
C CYS A 177 -8.19 -10.23 13.69
N GLY A 178 -8.97 -9.89 12.67
CA GLY A 178 -8.55 -10.02 11.29
C GLY A 178 -9.45 -9.25 10.33
N LEU A 179 -8.89 -8.96 9.17
CA LEU A 179 -9.53 -8.23 8.09
C LEU A 179 -9.08 -8.80 6.76
N GLY A 180 -10.00 -9.01 5.83
CA GLY A 180 -9.71 -9.42 4.46
C GLY A 180 -10.59 -8.64 3.48
N LEU A 181 -9.99 -8.09 2.43
CA LEU A 181 -10.69 -7.36 1.36
C LEU A 181 -9.86 -7.30 0.08
N THR A 182 -10.47 -6.85 -1.01
CA THR A 182 -9.74 -6.56 -2.26
C THR A 182 -9.72 -5.06 -2.52
N TYR A 183 -8.52 -4.50 -2.66
CA TYR A 183 -8.33 -3.11 -3.03
C TYR A 183 -8.46 -2.91 -4.53
N VAL A 184 -9.04 -1.77 -4.91
CA VAL A 184 -8.96 -1.20 -6.26
C VAL A 184 -7.95 -0.07 -6.21
N LEU A 185 -6.90 -0.18 -7.04
CA LEU A 185 -5.84 0.81 -7.15
C LEU A 185 -5.88 1.45 -8.53
N ASP A 186 -5.66 2.76 -8.55
CA ASP A 186 -5.51 3.55 -9.78
C ASP A 186 -4.13 4.23 -9.77
N HIS A 187 -3.59 4.49 -10.95
CA HIS A 187 -2.33 5.17 -11.14
C HIS A 187 -2.56 6.60 -11.63
N ALA A 188 -2.50 7.54 -10.69
CA ALA A 188 -2.71 8.97 -10.94
C ALA A 188 -1.47 9.77 -10.51
N ASP A 189 -1.11 10.79 -11.28
CA ASP A 189 0.01 11.69 -10.98
C ASP A 189 1.35 10.99 -10.72
N GLY A 190 1.56 9.83 -11.36
CA GLY A 190 2.79 9.04 -11.24
C GLY A 190 2.87 8.19 -9.97
N GLN A 191 1.75 7.98 -9.27
CA GLN A 191 1.68 7.17 -8.06
C GLN A 191 0.48 6.23 -8.08
N TRP A 192 0.65 5.03 -7.53
CA TRP A 192 -0.45 4.12 -7.23
C TRP A 192 -1.13 4.51 -5.93
N ALA A 193 -2.46 4.60 -5.95
CA ALA A 193 -3.26 4.86 -4.77
C ALA A 193 -4.48 3.94 -4.73
N VAL A 194 -4.86 3.52 -3.52
CA VAL A 194 -6.14 2.86 -3.30
C VAL A 194 -7.26 3.87 -3.49
N THR A 195 -8.16 3.59 -4.42
CA THR A 195 -9.33 4.45 -4.74
C THR A 195 -10.65 3.85 -4.25
N GLY A 196 -10.63 2.57 -3.87
CA GLY A 196 -11.77 1.89 -3.29
C GLY A 196 -11.49 0.42 -3.01
N THR A 197 -12.56 -0.32 -2.76
CA THR A 197 -12.53 -1.75 -2.51
C THR A 197 -13.60 -2.43 -3.36
N THR A 198 -13.42 -3.72 -3.63
CA THR A 198 -14.37 -4.53 -4.41
C THR A 198 -14.55 -5.90 -3.78
N GLY A 199 -15.66 -6.55 -4.11
CA GLY A 199 -15.98 -7.88 -3.61
C GLY A 199 -16.34 -7.91 -2.11
N PRO A 200 -16.30 -9.10 -1.49
CA PRO A 200 -16.64 -9.26 -0.08
C PRO A 200 -15.55 -8.69 0.83
N VAL A 201 -15.97 -8.25 2.02
CA VAL A 201 -15.09 -7.93 3.15
C VAL A 201 -15.28 -8.99 4.23
N SER A 202 -14.18 -9.55 4.70
CA SER A 202 -14.13 -10.56 5.76
C SER A 202 -13.59 -9.91 7.03
N ILE A 203 -14.28 -10.10 8.17
CA ILE A 203 -13.89 -9.56 9.48
C ILE A 203 -14.07 -10.69 10.50
N SER A 204 -13.13 -10.79 11.45
CA SER A 204 -13.22 -11.70 12.61
C SER A 204 -13.41 -10.94 13.90
#